data_AF-A0A2R6AN33-F1
#
_entry.id   AF-A0A2R6AN33-F1
#
_cell.length_a   1.000
_cell.length_b   1.000
_cell.length_c   1.000
_cell.angle_alpha   90.00
_cell.angle_beta   90.00
_cell.angle_gamma   90.00
#
_symmetry.space_group_name_H-M   'P 1'
#
loop_
_entity.id
_entity.type
_entity.pdbx_description
1 polymer ?
#
loop_
_entity_poly.entity_id
_entity_poly.type
_entity_poly.pdbx_seq_one_letter_code
_entity_poly.pdbx_strand_id
1 'polypeptide(L)'
;MSLVSQMNFQNPWWVDKMSIYGDDQVKRALSVSPKFIIPPPQESVLLLGPRQVGKTTFLKTCILSFLERGVEPTKILFFSCETLRDREQLISLLHDYRAFINSQEAYVLLDEVTFVKEWNTSLLHLFNA
;
A
#
# COMPACT_ATOMS: atom_id res chain seq x y z
N MET A 1 8.51 17.25 -2.54
CA MET A 1 8.79 15.99 -3.25
C MET A 1 7.58 15.66 -4.11
N SER A 2 7.74 15.32 -5.40
CA SER A 2 6.61 14.94 -6.27
C SER A 2 5.95 13.64 -5.79
N LEU A 3 4.70 13.38 -6.17
CA LEU A 3 3.99 12.13 -5.82
C LEU A 3 4.75 10.91 -6.34
N VAL A 4 5.27 10.95 -7.57
CA VAL A 4 6.11 9.90 -8.15
C VAL A 4 7.34 9.61 -7.29
N SER A 5 8.04 10.65 -6.83
CA SER A 5 9.21 10.47 -5.96
C SER A 5 8.83 9.88 -4.60
N GLN A 6 7.65 10.21 -4.06
CA GLN A 6 7.15 9.62 -2.82
C GLN A 6 6.76 8.15 -3.00
N MET A 7 6.16 7.79 -4.13
CA MET A 7 5.87 6.39 -4.47
C MET A 7 7.16 5.58 -4.52
N ASN A 8 8.17 6.00 -5.29
CA ASN A 8 9.44 5.28 -5.37
C ASN A 8 10.12 5.12 -4.00
N PHE A 9 10.07 6.16 -3.16
CA PHE A 9 10.65 6.10 -1.82
C PHE A 9 9.94 5.10 -0.89
N GLN A 10 8.60 5.06 -0.94
CA GLN A 10 7.79 4.20 -0.07
C GLN A 10 7.70 2.74 -0.54
N ASN A 11 8.08 2.48 -1.79
CA ASN A 11 7.99 1.18 -2.44
C ASN A 11 9.36 0.67 -2.92
N PRO A 12 10.36 0.50 -2.03
CA PRO A 12 11.70 0.09 -2.43
C PRO A 12 11.73 -1.27 -3.15
N TRP A 13 10.70 -2.11 -2.95
CA TRP A 13 10.58 -3.41 -3.61
C TRP A 13 10.36 -3.31 -5.12
N TRP A 14 9.95 -2.14 -5.62
CA TRP A 14 9.84 -1.89 -7.07
C TRP A 14 11.19 -2.03 -7.78
N VAL A 15 12.29 -1.75 -7.08
CA VAL A 15 13.65 -1.89 -7.61
C VAL A 15 14.27 -3.22 -7.20
N ASP A 16 14.17 -3.56 -5.92
CA ASP A 16 14.68 -4.82 -5.38
C ASP A 16 13.64 -5.48 -4.47
N LYS A 17 13.02 -6.56 -4.96
CA LYS A 17 12.05 -7.36 -4.21
C LYS A 17 12.52 -7.73 -2.80
N MET A 18 13.82 -7.94 -2.60
CA MET A 18 14.37 -8.33 -1.29
C MET A 18 14.36 -7.21 -0.26
N SER A 19 14.19 -5.95 -0.69
CA SER A 19 14.13 -4.80 0.21
C SER A 19 12.98 -4.90 1.21
N ILE A 20 11.92 -5.66 0.91
CA ILE A 20 10.78 -5.86 1.83
C ILE A 20 11.21 -6.52 3.14
N TYR A 21 12.22 -7.40 3.13
CA TYR A 21 12.76 -8.02 4.34
C TYR A 21 13.58 -7.03 5.18
N GLY A 22 13.92 -5.87 4.63
CA GLY A 22 14.56 -4.77 5.32
C GLY A 22 13.59 -3.91 6.16
N ASP A 23 12.29 -3.95 5.87
CA ASP A 23 11.26 -3.15 6.54
C ASP A 23 11.08 -3.58 8.00
N ASP A 24 11.07 -2.62 8.93
CA ASP A 24 11.02 -2.89 10.37
C ASP A 24 9.74 -3.60 10.82
N GLN A 25 8.60 -3.31 10.18
CA GLN A 25 7.33 -3.96 10.48
C GLN A 25 7.37 -5.43 10.05
N VAL A 26 7.94 -5.68 8.87
CA VAL A 26 8.14 -7.04 8.34
C VAL A 26 9.10 -7.83 9.22
N LYS A 27 10.26 -7.26 9.57
CA LYS A 27 11.24 -7.89 10.48
C LYS A 27 10.61 -8.28 11.80
N ARG A 28 9.85 -7.36 12.42
CA ARG A 28 9.16 -7.62 13.68
C ARG A 28 8.14 -8.75 13.53
N ALA A 29 7.33 -8.75 12.47
CA ALA A 29 6.36 -9.81 12.21
C ALA A 29 7.00 -11.19 11.95
N LEU A 30 8.19 -11.22 11.34
CA LEU A 30 8.94 -12.45 11.09
C LEU A 30 9.73 -12.97 12.30
N SER A 31 10.04 -12.10 13.26
CA SER A 31 10.79 -12.44 14.47
C SER A 31 9.95 -13.18 15.53
N VAL A 32 8.62 -13.11 15.45
CA VAL A 32 7.73 -13.77 16.40
C VAL A 32 7.47 -15.22 16.01
N SER A 33 7.25 -16.09 17.02
CA SER A 33 6.89 -17.50 16.83
C SER A 33 5.58 -17.80 17.56
N PRO A 34 4.52 -18.26 16.87
CA PRO A 34 4.45 -18.47 15.42
C PRO A 34 4.55 -17.15 14.64
N LYS A 35 5.06 -17.22 13.40
CA LYS A 35 5.09 -16.06 12.50
C LYS A 35 3.68 -15.57 12.26
N PHE A 36 3.46 -14.26 12.41
CA PHE A 36 2.16 -13.65 12.17
C PHE A 36 2.15 -12.97 10.81
N ILE A 37 1.86 -13.74 9.76
CA ILE A 37 1.72 -13.26 8.39
C ILE A 37 0.26 -13.47 8.01
N ILE A 38 -0.50 -12.39 7.90
CA ILE A 38 -1.89 -12.49 7.49
C ILE A 38 -1.95 -12.49 5.96
N PRO A 39 -2.60 -13.50 5.34
CA PRO A 39 -2.77 -13.49 3.90
C PRO A 39 -3.60 -12.26 3.49
N PRO A 40 -3.28 -11.65 2.33
CA PRO A 40 -4.05 -10.55 1.82
C PRO A 40 -5.51 -10.97 1.54
N PRO A 41 -6.48 -10.07 1.79
CA PRO A 41 -7.87 -10.32 1.49
C PRO A 41 -8.09 -10.50 -0.02
N GLN A 42 -9.15 -11.22 -0.39
CA GLN A 42 -9.52 -11.43 -1.80
C GLN A 42 -10.26 -10.23 -2.40
N GLU A 43 -10.85 -9.40 -1.56
CA GLU A 43 -11.64 -8.23 -1.95
C GLU A 43 -11.04 -6.94 -1.36
N SER A 44 -11.55 -5.79 -1.78
CA SER A 44 -11.20 -4.51 -1.16
C SER A 44 -11.72 -4.46 0.28
N VAL A 45 -10.84 -4.10 1.22
CA VAL A 45 -11.18 -4.02 2.65
C VAL A 45 -10.82 -2.66 3.23
N LEU A 46 -11.60 -2.24 4.23
CA LEU A 46 -11.25 -1.12 5.10
C LEU A 46 -10.78 -1.67 6.45
N LEU A 47 -9.54 -1.35 6.84
CA LEU A 47 -8.98 -1.76 8.12
C LEU A 47 -9.19 -0.65 9.16
N LEU A 48 -9.99 -0.94 10.18
CA LEU A 48 -10.30 -0.01 11.26
C LEU A 48 -9.70 -0.48 12.59
N GLY A 49 -9.26 0.48 13.41
CA GLY A 49 -8.78 0.19 14.75
C GLY A 49 -7.94 1.33 15.33
N PRO A 50 -7.71 1.34 16.66
CA PRO A 50 -6.96 2.40 17.32
C PRO A 50 -5.49 2.43 16.87
N ARG A 51 -4.77 3.48 17.28
CA ARG A 51 -3.34 3.60 16.97
C ARG A 51 -2.57 2.42 17.60
N GLN A 52 -1.49 1.99 16.94
CA GLN A 52 -0.57 0.94 17.43
C GLN A 52 -1.13 -0.50 17.53
N VAL A 53 -2.31 -0.79 16.96
CA VAL A 53 -2.84 -2.17 16.91
C VAL A 53 -2.24 -3.05 15.80
N GLY A 54 -1.28 -2.54 15.02
CA GLY A 54 -0.60 -3.31 13.97
C GLY A 54 -1.22 -3.21 12.57
N LYS A 55 -2.02 -2.18 12.28
CA LYS A 55 -2.61 -1.98 10.93
C LYS A 55 -1.53 -1.84 9.84
N THR A 56 -0.53 -1.00 10.04
CA THR A 56 0.61 -0.87 9.11
C THR A 56 1.37 -2.19 8.98
N THR A 57 1.56 -2.93 10.08
CA THR A 57 2.19 -4.25 10.06
C THR A 57 1.40 -5.25 9.20
N PHE A 58 0.07 -5.23 9.29
CA PHE A 58 -0.80 -6.02 8.41
C PHE A 58 -0.57 -5.66 6.93
N LEU A 59 -0.59 -4.37 6.57
CA LEU A 59 -0.39 -3.94 5.19
C LEU A 59 0.99 -4.39 4.66
N LYS A 60 2.04 -4.22 5.46
CA LYS A 60 3.41 -4.62 5.10
C LYS A 60 3.60 -6.12 4.96
N THR A 61 2.95 -6.92 5.82
CA THR A 61 2.96 -8.39 5.69
C THR A 61 2.12 -8.89 4.51
N CYS A 62 1.07 -8.17 4.10
CA CYS A 62 0.36 -8.44 2.85
C CYS A 62 1.28 -8.24 1.64
N ILE A 63 2.05 -7.15 1.61
CA ILE A 63 3.04 -6.86 0.55
C ILE A 63 4.07 -7.99 0.48
N LEU A 64 4.62 -8.40 1.63
CA LEU A 64 5.50 -9.56 1.69
C LEU A 64 4.83 -10.80 1.07
N SER A 65 3.59 -11.11 1.47
CA SER A 65 2.88 -12.29 0.96
C SER A 65 2.63 -12.23 -0.55
N PHE A 66 2.26 -11.06 -1.09
CA PHE A 66 2.10 -10.87 -2.54
C PHE A 66 3.42 -11.13 -3.28
N LEU A 67 4.51 -10.56 -2.78
CA LEU A 67 5.84 -10.76 -3.35
C LEU A 67 6.23 -12.24 -3.30
N GLU A 68 6.05 -12.92 -2.17
CA GLU A 68 6.36 -14.36 -2.04
C GLU A 68 5.52 -15.24 -2.97
N ARG A 69 4.28 -14.83 -3.29
CA ARG A 69 3.41 -15.50 -4.27
C ARG A 69 3.75 -15.19 -5.73
N GLY A 70 4.77 -14.36 -5.99
CA GLY A 70 5.23 -14.05 -7.35
C GLY A 70 4.51 -12.91 -8.04
N VAL A 71 3.75 -12.08 -7.30
CA VAL A 71 3.18 -10.85 -7.85
C VAL A 71 4.32 -9.91 -8.28
N GLU A 72 4.17 -9.30 -9.46
CA GLU A 72 5.11 -8.31 -9.98
C GLU A 72 5.25 -7.13 -8.99
N PRO A 73 6.48 -6.73 -8.58
CA PRO A 73 6.65 -5.75 -7.51
C PRO A 73 5.99 -4.39 -7.79
N THR A 74 6.08 -3.91 -9.02
CA THR A 74 5.50 -2.64 -9.50
C THR A 74 3.97 -2.64 -9.45
N LYS A 75 3.31 -3.80 -9.46
CA LYS A 75 1.86 -3.95 -9.30
C LYS A 75 1.39 -3.84 -7.84
N ILE A 76 2.30 -3.71 -6.88
CA ILE A 76 1.98 -3.56 -5.46
C ILE A 76 2.37 -2.16 -5.01
N LEU A 77 1.38 -1.29 -4.80
CA LEU A 77 1.56 0.05 -4.27
C LEU A 77 1.22 0.07 -2.78
N PHE A 78 2.15 0.57 -1.99
CA PHE A 78 1.93 1.08 -0.65
C PHE A 78 2.06 2.59 -0.65
N PHE A 79 1.16 3.28 0.04
CA PHE A 79 1.27 4.71 0.24
C PHE A 79 0.71 5.14 1.59
N SER A 80 1.55 5.79 2.41
CA SER A 80 1.11 6.50 3.61
C SER A 80 0.45 7.83 3.21
N CYS A 81 -0.83 7.96 3.55
CA CYS A 81 -1.64 9.12 3.17
C CYS A 81 -1.50 10.31 4.11
N GLU A 82 -0.66 10.23 5.15
CA GLU A 82 -0.46 11.31 6.13
C GLU A 82 -0.04 12.65 5.49
N THR A 83 0.63 12.59 4.34
CA THR A 83 1.15 13.78 3.64
C THR A 83 0.20 14.30 2.55
N LEU A 84 -0.85 13.55 2.22
CA LEU A 84 -1.85 13.95 1.23
C LEU A 84 -2.84 14.94 1.85
N ARG A 85 -3.07 16.07 1.16
CA ARG A 85 -3.87 17.17 1.71
C ARG A 85 -5.36 17.04 1.43
N ASP A 86 -5.71 16.50 0.26
CA ASP A 86 -7.07 16.50 -0.26
C ASP A 86 -7.32 15.36 -1.25
N ARG A 87 -8.59 15.20 -1.63
CA ARG A 87 -9.05 14.22 -2.62
C ARG A 87 -8.35 14.32 -3.97
N GLU A 88 -8.00 15.52 -4.42
CA GLU A 88 -7.40 15.72 -5.74
C GLU A 88 -6.00 15.13 -5.79
N GLN A 89 -5.23 15.26 -4.70
CA GLN A 89 -3.93 14.61 -4.60
C GLN A 89 -4.03 13.09 -4.57
N LEU A 90 -5.05 12.53 -3.92
CA LEU A 90 -5.29 11.09 -3.91
C LEU A 90 -5.68 10.58 -5.31
N ILE A 91 -6.56 11.30 -6.01
CA ILE A 91 -6.93 10.99 -7.41
C ILE A 91 -5.69 11.05 -8.31
N SER A 92 -4.88 12.11 -8.19
CA SER A 92 -3.64 12.27 -8.96
C SER A 92 -2.65 11.15 -8.68
N LEU A 93 -2.45 10.77 -7.41
CA LEU A 93 -1.59 9.66 -7.03
C LEU A 93 -1.99 8.36 -7.72
N LEU A 94 -3.29 8.05 -7.68
CA LEU A 94 -3.82 6.79 -8.21
C LEU A 94 -3.83 6.79 -9.74
N HIS A 95 -4.08 7.94 -10.37
CA HIS A 95 -3.95 8.12 -11.80
C HIS A 95 -2.50 7.94 -12.28
N ASP A 96 -1.55 8.61 -11.63
CA ASP A 96 -0.12 8.51 -11.96
C ASP A 96 0.38 7.08 -11.79
N TYR A 97 -0.07 6.37 -10.74
CA TYR A 97 0.26 4.97 -10.53
C TYR A 97 -0.34 4.06 -11.61
N ARG A 98 -1.63 4.23 -11.96
CA ARG A 98 -2.29 3.46 -13.03
C ARG A 98 -1.59 3.66 -14.38
N ALA A 99 -1.18 4.90 -14.68
CA ALA A 99 -0.42 5.22 -15.88
C ALA A 99 0.98 4.56 -15.87
N PHE A 100 1.65 4.53 -14.71
CA PHE A 100 2.97 3.91 -14.55
C PHE A 100 2.95 2.40 -14.80
N ILE A 101 2.00 1.66 -14.23
CA ILE A 101 1.97 0.20 -14.35
C ILE A 101 1.40 -0.29 -15.69
N ASN A 102 0.71 0.58 -16.45
CA ASN A 102 0.03 0.25 -17.70
C ASN A 102 -0.79 -1.06 -17.62
N SER A 103 -1.48 -1.26 -16.51
CA SER A 103 -2.20 -2.49 -16.14
C SER A 103 -3.48 -2.13 -15.39
N GLN A 104 -4.52 -2.93 -15.58
CA GLN A 104 -5.77 -2.83 -14.82
C GLN A 104 -5.72 -3.64 -13.51
N GLU A 105 -4.77 -4.57 -13.40
CA GLU A 105 -4.58 -5.41 -12.23
C GLU A 105 -3.46 -4.85 -11.37
N ALA A 106 -3.79 -4.43 -10.15
CA ALA A 106 -2.86 -3.95 -9.14
C ALA A 106 -3.41 -4.11 -7.73
N TYR A 107 -2.50 -4.15 -6.76
CA TYR A 107 -2.81 -4.10 -5.34
C TYR A 107 -2.42 -2.73 -4.78
N VAL A 108 -3.40 -2.00 -4.25
CA VAL A 108 -3.20 -0.67 -3.68
C VAL A 108 -3.49 -0.72 -2.18
N LEU A 109 -2.46 -0.44 -1.38
CA LEU A 109 -2.50 -0.42 0.07
C LEU A 109 -2.29 1.02 0.55
N LEU A 110 -3.38 1.65 1.00
CA LEU A 110 -3.37 3.02 1.50
C LEU A 110 -3.35 3.00 3.03
N ASP A 111 -2.26 3.44 3.63
CA ASP A 111 -2.16 3.57 5.08
C ASP A 111 -2.65 4.95 5.53
N GLU A 112 -3.33 5.00 6.67
CA GLU A 112 -3.89 6.23 7.26
C GLU A 112 -4.70 7.09 6.25
N VAL A 113 -5.46 6.42 5.36
CA VAL A 113 -6.27 7.08 4.30
C VAL A 113 -7.25 8.14 4.84
N THR A 114 -7.63 8.03 6.11
CA THR A 114 -8.53 8.97 6.80
C THR A 114 -7.95 10.36 6.98
N PHE A 115 -6.63 10.56 6.78
CA PHE A 115 -6.04 11.92 6.73
C PHE A 115 -6.47 12.69 5.48
N VAL A 116 -6.87 12.00 4.42
CA VAL A 116 -7.35 12.62 3.19
C VAL A 116 -8.83 12.98 3.35
N LYS A 117 -9.14 14.27 3.29
CA LYS A 117 -10.53 14.73 3.27
C LYS A 117 -11.24 14.18 2.02
N GLU A 118 -12.44 13.61 2.20
CA GLU A 118 -13.26 13.04 1.12
C GLU A 118 -12.58 11.88 0.36
N TRP A 119 -11.72 11.12 1.04
CA TRP A 119 -11.03 9.96 0.46
C TRP A 119 -11.99 8.93 -0.15
N ASN A 120 -13.14 8.69 0.47
CA ASN A 120 -14.13 7.71 0.03
C ASN A 120 -14.71 8.05 -1.36
N THR A 121 -15.01 9.33 -1.60
CA THR A 121 -15.48 9.80 -2.91
C THR A 121 -14.37 9.73 -3.96
N SER A 122 -13.13 9.96 -3.55
CA SER A 122 -11.95 9.82 -4.42
C SER A 122 -11.79 8.39 -4.95
N LEU A 123 -12.01 7.39 -4.10
CA LEU A 123 -11.94 5.98 -4.50
C LEU A 123 -13.09 5.60 -5.44
N LEU A 124 -14.28 6.16 -5.28
CA LEU A 124 -15.41 5.91 -6.20
C LEU A 124 -15.09 6.32 -7.64
N HIS A 125 -14.32 7.41 -7.82
CA HIS A 125 -13.86 7.83 -9.15
C HIS A 125 -12.97 6.78 -9.82
N LEU A 126 -12.23 5.96 -9.07
CA LEU A 126 -11.42 4.88 -9.67
C LEU A 126 -12.27 3.70 -10.15
N PHE A 127 -13.31 3.34 -9.39
CA PHE A 127 -14.17 2.19 -9.74
C PHE A 127 -15.11 2.50 -10.90
N ASN A 128 -15.41 3.78 -11.13
CA ASN A 128 -16.33 4.22 -12.18
C ASN A 128 -15.61 4.71 -13.46
N ALA A 129 -14.28 4.58 -13.56
CA ALA A 129 -13.45 5.13 -14.65
C ALA A 129 -12.73 4.08 -15.52
#